data_AF-A0A7W4ECJ9-F1
#
_entry.id   AF-A0A7W4ECJ9-F1
#
_cell.length_a   1.000
_cell.length_b   1.000
_cell.length_c   1.000
_cell.angle_alpha   90.00
_cell.angle_beta   90.00
_cell.angle_gamma   90.00
#
_symmetry.space_group_name_H-M   'P 1'
#
loop_
_entity.id
_entity.type
_entity.pdbx_description
1 polymer ?
#
loop_
_entity_poly.entity_id
_entity_poly.type
_entity_poly.pdbx_seq_one_letter_code
_entity_poly.pdbx_strand_id
1 'polypeptide(L)'
;MGDLIAMVKEFLGKALMRILIIAVIVGAWAGWNWFNAGKTTIDNPTDQAITFTLDGKEYTLQPNSSQNVKLARGEHTLVYSGETVKFEKGKGETATDDFLGGKYALLNPTQSVYVYYKQIYTKNMSESAANSIVSTFDCPEGGEFKAGEKCPFKLYDDAFIEVNADYGVNSSLPGTATIRKGATYTIKSKLFRFDDFEKYMSEE
;
A
#
# COMPACT_ATOMS: atom_id res chain seq x y z
N MET A 1 32.38 23.64 -51.36
CA MET A 1 31.92 24.23 -50.08
C MET A 1 30.40 24.11 -49.88
N GLY A 2 29.56 24.29 -50.92
CA GLY A 2 28.10 24.15 -50.82
C GLY A 2 27.59 22.75 -50.44
N ASP A 3 28.17 21.69 -51.01
CA ASP A 3 27.73 20.31 -50.74
C ASP A 3 28.00 19.84 -49.30
N LEU A 4 29.11 20.28 -48.69
CA LEU A 4 29.43 19.97 -47.30
C LEU A 4 28.39 20.60 -46.34
N ILE A 5 27.95 21.82 -46.64
CA ILE A 5 26.95 22.54 -45.83
C ILE A 5 25.56 21.90 -45.99
N ALA A 6 25.21 21.44 -47.20
CA ALA A 6 23.96 20.74 -47.45
C ALA A 6 23.89 19.38 -46.72
N MET A 7 24.98 18.61 -46.78
CA MET A 7 25.10 17.31 -46.13
C MET A 7 25.03 17.41 -44.59
N VAL A 8 25.67 18.43 -44.01
CA VAL A 8 25.61 18.71 -42.56
C VAL A 8 24.20 19.12 -42.11
N LYS A 9 23.49 19.94 -42.90
CA LYS A 9 22.10 20.33 -42.61
C LYS A 9 21.14 19.15 -42.68
N GLU A 10 21.30 18.26 -43.64
CA GLU A 10 20.46 17.06 -43.77
C GLU A 10 20.70 16.07 -42.62
N PHE A 11 21.96 15.88 -42.22
CA PHE A 11 22.32 15.05 -41.07
C PHE A 11 21.78 15.62 -39.75
N LEU A 12 21.97 16.93 -39.52
CA LEU A 12 21.40 17.63 -38.36
C LEU A 12 19.87 17.55 -38.36
N GLY A 13 19.22 17.75 -39.49
CA GLY A 13 17.76 17.63 -39.61
C GLY A 13 17.24 16.23 -39.26
N LYS A 14 17.88 15.18 -39.77
CA LYS A 14 17.54 13.78 -39.44
C LYS A 14 17.82 13.45 -37.97
N ALA A 15 18.91 13.97 -37.38
CA ALA A 15 19.23 13.79 -35.97
C ALA A 15 18.21 14.51 -35.06
N LEU A 16 17.82 15.73 -35.40
CA LEU A 16 16.80 16.50 -34.66
C LEU A 16 15.44 15.80 -34.71
N MET A 17 15.05 15.28 -35.88
CA MET A 17 13.80 14.53 -36.04
C MET A 17 13.81 13.23 -35.21
N ARG A 18 14.94 12.53 -35.13
CA ARG A 18 15.10 11.35 -34.24
C ARG A 18 14.98 11.71 -32.77
N ILE A 19 15.58 12.82 -32.33
CA ILE A 19 15.48 13.31 -30.95
C ILE A 19 14.04 13.66 -30.60
N LEU A 20 13.32 14.34 -31.51
CA LEU A 20 11.90 14.67 -31.32
C LEU A 20 11.02 13.42 -31.21
N ILE A 21 11.25 12.39 -32.04
CA ILE A 21 10.51 11.12 -31.94
C ILE A 21 10.77 10.45 -30.59
N ILE A 22 12.02 10.38 -30.15
CA ILE A 22 12.37 9.79 -28.85
C ILE A 22 11.70 10.58 -27.71
N ALA A 23 11.72 11.91 -27.76
CA ALA A 23 11.08 12.76 -26.77
C ALA A 23 9.55 12.54 -26.72
N VAL A 24 8.89 12.36 -27.88
CA VAL A 24 7.46 12.03 -27.95
C VAL A 24 7.18 10.65 -27.37
N ILE A 25 8.01 9.64 -27.66
CA ILE A 25 7.85 8.28 -27.11
C ILE A 25 8.04 8.28 -25.59
N VAL A 26 9.09 8.94 -25.08
CA VAL A 26 9.34 9.07 -23.64
C VAL A 26 8.22 9.85 -22.96
N GLY A 27 7.74 10.93 -23.59
CA GLY A 27 6.61 11.71 -23.09
C GLY A 27 5.30 10.92 -23.06
N ALA A 28 5.02 10.12 -24.11
CA ALA A 28 3.86 9.24 -24.16
C ALA A 28 3.95 8.13 -23.11
N TRP A 29 5.14 7.54 -22.92
CA TRP A 29 5.37 6.51 -21.89
C TRP A 29 5.23 7.08 -20.47
N ALA A 30 5.84 8.23 -20.19
CA ALA A 30 5.73 8.92 -18.90
C ALA A 30 4.28 9.36 -18.61
N GLY A 31 3.58 9.89 -19.61
CA GLY A 31 2.17 10.24 -19.51
C GLY A 31 1.29 9.03 -19.23
N TRP A 32 1.47 7.94 -19.99
CA TRP A 32 0.72 6.69 -19.80
C TRP A 32 0.95 6.09 -18.40
N ASN A 33 2.19 6.13 -17.88
CA ASN A 33 2.48 5.65 -16.53
C ASN A 33 1.81 6.50 -15.45
N TRP A 34 1.76 7.83 -15.63
CA TRP A 34 1.09 8.73 -14.70
C TRP A 34 -0.43 8.51 -14.68
N PHE A 35 -1.05 8.28 -15.84
CA PHE A 35 -2.49 7.99 -15.92
C PHE A 35 -2.88 6.66 -15.29
N ASN A 36 -1.97 5.67 -15.28
CA ASN A 36 -2.21 4.35 -14.69
C ASN A 36 -1.71 4.22 -13.24
N ALA A 37 -1.18 5.30 -12.65
CA ALA A 37 -0.63 5.26 -11.31
C ALA A 37 -1.73 5.31 -10.25
N GLY A 38 -1.93 4.17 -9.57
CA GLY A 38 -2.77 4.08 -8.38
C GLY A 38 -2.10 4.76 -7.19
N LYS A 39 -2.88 5.17 -6.19
CA LYS A 39 -2.33 5.75 -4.97
C LYS A 39 -1.74 4.68 -4.05
N THR A 40 -0.57 4.90 -3.50
CA THR A 40 0.10 4.00 -2.55
C THR A 40 0.53 4.81 -1.36
N THR A 41 0.18 4.34 -0.17
CA THR A 41 0.68 4.90 1.08
C THR A 41 2.07 4.34 1.32
N ILE A 42 3.07 5.19 1.54
CA ILE A 42 4.35 4.78 2.10
C ILE A 42 4.28 5.06 3.59
N ASP A 43 4.68 4.11 4.42
CA ASP A 43 4.63 4.27 5.87
C ASP A 43 5.98 3.98 6.53
N ASN A 44 6.28 4.77 7.56
CA ASN A 44 7.36 4.55 8.50
C ASN A 44 6.78 4.37 9.91
N PRO A 45 6.59 3.14 10.38
CA PRO A 45 6.06 2.87 11.70
C PRO A 45 7.15 2.90 12.79
N THR A 46 8.39 3.23 12.44
CA THR A 46 9.51 3.23 13.39
C THR A 46 9.66 4.58 14.09
N ASP A 47 10.37 4.57 15.21
CA ASP A 47 10.71 5.78 15.98
C ASP A 47 11.87 6.59 15.38
N GLN A 48 12.40 6.18 14.23
CA GLN A 48 13.53 6.84 13.57
C GLN A 48 13.14 7.33 12.18
N ALA A 49 13.77 8.41 11.74
CA ALA A 49 13.63 8.84 10.36
C ALA A 49 14.30 7.81 9.44
N ILE A 50 13.65 7.49 8.32
CA ILE A 50 14.18 6.54 7.34
C ILE A 50 14.42 7.22 6.01
N THR A 51 15.46 6.79 5.31
CA THR A 51 15.73 7.15 3.92
C THR A 51 15.81 5.88 3.09
N PHE A 52 15.09 5.84 1.97
CA PHE A 52 15.05 4.71 1.05
C PHE A 52 14.91 5.22 -0.38
N THR A 53 15.16 4.33 -1.34
CA THR A 53 15.00 4.61 -2.76
C THR A 53 13.87 3.77 -3.33
N LEU A 54 12.95 4.39 -4.07
CA LEU A 54 11.89 3.73 -4.81
C LEU A 54 12.04 4.09 -6.29
N ASP A 55 12.26 3.08 -7.14
CA ASP A 55 12.49 3.23 -8.59
C ASP A 55 13.59 4.26 -8.93
N GLY A 56 14.65 4.27 -8.13
CA GLY A 56 15.79 5.20 -8.30
C GLY A 56 15.57 6.60 -7.74
N LYS A 57 14.38 6.91 -7.20
CA LYS A 57 14.10 8.17 -6.51
C LYS A 57 14.23 8.02 -4.99
N GLU A 58 14.98 8.91 -4.38
CA GLU A 58 15.15 8.95 -2.92
C GLU A 58 13.93 9.57 -2.22
N TYR A 59 13.58 9.00 -1.07
CA TYR A 59 12.52 9.45 -0.18
C TYR A 59 13.03 9.45 1.26
N THR A 60 12.58 10.42 2.04
CA THR A 60 12.83 10.50 3.49
C THR A 60 11.50 10.64 4.22
N LEU A 61 11.24 9.75 5.17
CA LEU A 61 10.04 9.75 6.01
C LEU A 61 10.44 10.00 7.46
N GLN A 62 9.67 10.84 8.15
CA GLN A 62 9.84 11.08 9.58
C GLN A 62 9.37 9.87 10.41
N PRO A 63 9.76 9.75 11.69
CA PRO A 63 9.22 8.74 12.59
C PRO A 63 7.69 8.73 12.61
N ASN A 64 7.09 7.55 12.73
CA ASN A 64 5.64 7.37 12.90
C ASN A 64 4.80 8.19 11.89
N SER A 65 5.20 8.19 10.63
CA SER A 65 4.58 9.03 9.60
C SER A 65 4.36 8.28 8.28
N SER A 66 3.36 8.72 7.53
CA SER A 66 3.07 8.20 6.19
C SER A 66 3.03 9.31 5.14
N GLN A 67 3.30 8.92 3.90
CA GLN A 67 3.15 9.79 2.74
C GLN A 67 2.43 9.05 1.61
N ASN A 68 1.46 9.72 0.97
CA ASN A 68 0.83 9.19 -0.23
C ASN A 68 1.65 9.50 -1.48
N VAL A 69 1.88 8.49 -2.32
CA VAL A 69 2.51 8.61 -3.63
C VAL A 69 1.64 7.99 -4.71
N LYS A 70 1.89 8.36 -5.97
CA LYS A 70 1.33 7.66 -7.11
C LYS A 70 2.37 6.66 -7.62
N LEU A 71 2.00 5.38 -7.59
CA LEU A 71 2.84 4.30 -8.07
C LEU A 71 2.14 3.61 -9.24
N ALA A 72 2.86 3.47 -10.36
CA ALA A 72 2.37 2.82 -11.57
C ALA A 72 2.04 1.34 -11.32
N ARG A 73 1.43 0.67 -12.31
CA ARG A 73 1.26 -0.79 -12.25
C ARG A 73 2.53 -1.47 -12.78
N GLY A 74 2.82 -2.66 -12.27
CA GLY A 74 3.96 -3.48 -12.72
C GLY A 74 5.06 -3.59 -11.68
N GLU A 75 6.26 -3.94 -12.14
CA GLU A 75 7.41 -4.18 -11.28
C GLU A 75 8.03 -2.86 -10.77
N HIS A 76 8.36 -2.86 -9.48
CA HIS A 76 9.00 -1.76 -8.78
C HIS A 76 10.19 -2.27 -7.98
N THR A 77 11.15 -1.37 -7.76
CA THR A 77 12.36 -1.68 -6.99
C THR A 77 12.45 -0.74 -5.79
N LEU A 78 12.49 -1.32 -4.60
CA LEU A 78 12.74 -0.65 -3.33
C LEU A 78 14.17 -0.96 -2.88
N VAL A 79 14.91 0.06 -2.46
CA VAL A 79 16.20 -0.07 -1.80
C VAL A 79 16.14 0.58 -0.42
N TYR A 80 16.33 -0.20 0.63
CA TYR A 80 16.38 0.27 2.01
C TYR A 80 17.51 -0.42 2.76
N SER A 81 18.30 0.32 3.53
CA SER A 81 19.44 -0.20 4.31
C SER A 81 20.42 -1.09 3.51
N GLY A 82 20.60 -0.79 2.21
CA GLY A 82 21.48 -1.55 1.31
C GLY A 82 20.85 -2.81 0.70
N GLU A 83 19.64 -3.21 1.14
CA GLU A 83 18.89 -4.32 0.58
C GLU A 83 18.00 -3.86 -0.57
N THR A 84 17.95 -4.66 -1.64
CA THR A 84 17.09 -4.41 -2.80
C THR A 84 15.95 -5.42 -2.83
N VAL A 85 14.72 -4.93 -2.74
CA VAL A 85 13.50 -5.72 -2.83
C VAL A 85 12.75 -5.34 -4.10
N LYS A 86 12.37 -6.35 -4.88
CA LYS A 86 11.48 -6.18 -6.03
C LYS A 86 10.09 -6.60 -5.65
N PHE A 87 9.09 -5.82 -6.05
CA PHE A 87 7.69 -6.13 -5.82
C PHE A 87 6.87 -5.74 -7.04
N GLU A 88 5.71 -6.38 -7.21
CA GLU A 88 4.78 -6.07 -8.30
C GLU A 88 3.53 -5.40 -7.74
N LYS A 89 3.15 -4.27 -8.33
CA LYS A 89 1.87 -3.63 -8.07
C LYS A 89 0.81 -4.12 -9.04
N GLY A 90 -0.21 -4.78 -8.49
CA GLY A 90 -1.27 -5.43 -9.24
C GLY A 90 -2.24 -4.48 -9.97
N LYS A 91 -3.19 -5.09 -10.69
CA LYS A 91 -4.29 -4.36 -11.35
C LYS A 91 -5.37 -3.99 -10.33
N GLY A 92 -5.65 -2.70 -10.21
CA GLY A 92 -6.73 -2.15 -9.40
C GLY A 92 -6.60 -0.64 -9.23
N GLU A 93 -7.71 0.04 -8.93
CA GLU A 93 -7.65 1.36 -8.31
C GLU A 93 -7.44 1.15 -6.82
N THR A 94 -6.37 1.71 -6.28
CA THR A 94 -6.06 1.66 -4.86
C THR A 94 -6.58 2.93 -4.20
N ALA A 95 -7.41 2.77 -3.17
CA ALA A 95 -8.00 3.88 -2.43
C ALA A 95 -7.06 4.27 -1.28
N THR A 96 -6.83 5.57 -1.12
CA THR A 96 -6.25 6.15 0.10
C THR A 96 -7.40 6.79 0.85
N ASP A 97 -7.98 6.08 1.80
CA ASP A 97 -8.78 6.64 2.90
C ASP A 97 -10.32 6.50 2.82
N ASP A 98 -10.82 5.89 3.90
CA ASP A 98 -12.05 5.95 4.70
C ASP A 98 -13.45 5.97 4.12
N PHE A 99 -13.71 6.54 2.94
CA PHE A 99 -15.11 6.88 2.63
C PHE A 99 -15.91 5.78 1.93
N LEU A 100 -15.26 4.79 1.31
CA LEU A 100 -15.97 3.77 0.52
C LEU A 100 -15.47 2.33 0.69
N GLY A 101 -14.42 2.10 1.48
CA GLY A 101 -13.70 0.82 1.48
C GLY A 101 -13.04 0.53 0.13
N GLY A 102 -11.93 -0.22 0.12
CA GLY A 102 -11.26 -0.52 -1.14
C GLY A 102 -9.96 -1.26 -0.99
N LYS A 103 -9.30 -1.49 -2.15
CA LYS A 103 -7.93 -1.99 -2.18
C LYS A 103 -7.01 -0.91 -1.61
N TYR A 104 -6.42 -1.19 -0.46
CA TYR A 104 -5.40 -0.39 0.18
C TYR A 104 -4.03 -0.92 -0.22
N ALA A 105 -3.14 -0.04 -0.66
CA ALA A 105 -1.77 -0.39 -1.03
C ALA A 105 -0.80 0.37 -0.14
N LEU A 106 0.04 -0.39 0.57
CA LEU A 106 1.02 0.10 1.52
C LEU A 106 2.42 -0.33 1.07
N LEU A 107 3.34 0.63 0.97
CA LEU A 107 4.77 0.37 0.87
C LEU A 107 5.35 0.44 2.28
N ASN A 108 6.03 -0.63 2.67
CA ASN A 108 6.66 -0.83 3.97
C ASN A 108 8.18 -0.96 3.78
N PRO A 109 8.93 0.16 3.67
CA PRO A 109 10.37 0.10 3.43
C PRO A 109 11.12 -0.69 4.51
N THR A 110 10.61 -0.63 5.73
CA THR A 110 11.23 -1.21 6.93
C THR A 110 10.96 -2.70 7.12
N GLN A 111 10.06 -3.30 6.32
CA GLN A 111 9.54 -4.66 6.56
C GLN A 111 9.02 -4.85 8.01
N SER A 112 8.47 -3.78 8.58
CA SER A 112 7.85 -3.82 9.91
C SER A 112 6.55 -4.60 9.86
N VAL A 113 6.12 -5.13 11.01
CA VAL A 113 4.89 -5.92 11.09
C VAL A 113 3.66 -5.00 11.09
N TYR A 114 2.68 -5.35 10.27
CA TYR A 114 1.35 -4.76 10.23
C TYR A 114 0.29 -5.81 10.53
N VAL A 115 -0.83 -5.37 11.09
CA VAL A 115 -1.94 -6.24 11.47
C VAL A 115 -3.18 -5.85 10.68
N TYR A 116 -3.64 -6.73 9.79
CA TYR A 116 -4.97 -6.63 9.22
C TYR A 116 -5.97 -7.24 10.20
N TYR A 117 -6.89 -6.45 10.73
CA TYR A 117 -7.85 -6.87 11.75
C TYR A 117 -9.30 -6.69 11.27
N LYS A 118 -10.17 -7.64 11.62
CA LYS A 118 -11.62 -7.57 11.41
C LYS A 118 -12.34 -7.37 12.74
N GLN A 119 -12.98 -6.22 12.89
CA GLN A 119 -13.87 -5.92 14.01
C GLN A 119 -15.32 -6.15 13.60
N ILE A 120 -16.09 -6.78 14.49
CA ILE A 120 -17.52 -7.01 14.30
C ILE A 120 -18.35 -6.14 15.25
N TYR A 121 -19.33 -5.44 14.70
CA TYR A 121 -20.31 -4.68 15.46
C TYR A 121 -21.64 -5.40 15.36
N THR A 122 -22.20 -5.82 16.49
CA THR A 122 -23.42 -6.63 16.51
C THR A 122 -24.50 -5.98 17.36
N LYS A 123 -25.74 -6.41 17.16
CA LYS A 123 -26.84 -6.19 18.12
C LYS A 123 -27.35 -7.54 18.59
N ASN A 124 -27.41 -7.73 19.90
CA ASN A 124 -27.98 -8.93 20.54
C ASN A 124 -27.32 -10.25 20.10
N MET A 125 -26.00 -10.26 19.94
CA MET A 125 -25.21 -11.46 19.66
C MET A 125 -24.24 -11.70 20.82
N SER A 126 -24.00 -12.96 21.18
CA SER A 126 -22.96 -13.29 22.15
C SER A 126 -21.58 -13.05 21.55
N GLU A 127 -20.61 -12.73 22.41
CA GLU A 127 -19.23 -12.49 22.00
C GLU A 127 -18.62 -13.70 21.29
N SER A 128 -18.85 -14.91 21.81
CA SER A 128 -18.37 -16.15 21.18
C SER A 128 -18.92 -16.34 19.75
N ALA A 129 -20.20 -16.05 19.53
CA ALA A 129 -20.80 -16.11 18.20
C ALA A 129 -20.20 -15.05 17.27
N ALA A 130 -20.00 -13.83 17.79
CA ALA A 130 -19.38 -12.73 17.05
C ALA A 130 -17.92 -13.07 16.64
N ASN A 131 -17.12 -13.57 17.59
CA ASN A 131 -15.72 -13.97 17.36
C ASN A 131 -15.62 -15.07 16.31
N SER A 132 -16.53 -16.05 16.32
CA SER A 132 -16.55 -17.12 15.30
C SER A 132 -16.77 -16.62 13.86
N ILE A 133 -17.42 -15.46 13.70
CA ILE A 133 -17.70 -14.86 12.37
C ILE A 133 -16.44 -14.20 11.80
N VAL A 134 -15.68 -13.49 12.63
CA VAL A 134 -14.49 -12.74 12.19
C VAL A 134 -13.21 -13.58 12.20
N SER A 135 -13.16 -14.63 13.02
CA SER A 135 -12.01 -15.52 13.14
C SER A 135 -11.89 -16.44 11.93
N THR A 136 -11.36 -15.88 10.84
CA THR A 136 -11.25 -16.55 9.54
C THR A 136 -9.82 -16.86 9.13
N PHE A 137 -8.84 -16.22 9.76
CA PHE A 137 -7.42 -16.37 9.42
C PHE A 137 -6.76 -17.39 10.32
N ASP A 138 -5.71 -18.07 9.84
CA ASP A 138 -4.87 -18.89 10.71
C ASP A 138 -4.09 -17.97 11.64
N CYS A 139 -4.17 -18.25 12.95
CA CYS A 139 -3.35 -17.56 13.93
C CYS A 139 -1.85 -17.85 13.68
N PRO A 140 -0.94 -16.91 13.98
CA PRO A 140 0.49 -17.19 13.93
C PRO A 140 0.84 -18.37 14.85
N GLU A 141 1.66 -19.29 14.35
CA GLU A 141 2.11 -20.44 15.13
C GLU A 141 3.17 -20.00 16.16
N GLY A 142 2.90 -20.26 17.44
CA GLY A 142 3.80 -19.92 18.54
C GLY A 142 3.22 -18.86 19.48
N GLY A 143 3.68 -18.85 20.74
CA GLY A 143 3.11 -18.02 21.80
C GLY A 143 1.88 -18.68 22.46
N GLU A 144 0.79 -17.91 22.61
CA GLU A 144 -0.45 -18.35 23.27
C GLU A 144 -1.40 -19.12 22.34
N PHE A 145 -1.19 -19.06 21.02
CA PHE A 145 -2.07 -19.67 20.02
C PHE A 145 -1.70 -21.12 19.73
N LYS A 146 -2.70 -21.97 19.59
CA LYS A 146 -2.51 -23.38 19.20
C LYS A 146 -2.51 -23.52 17.68
N ALA A 147 -1.77 -24.52 17.18
CA ALA A 147 -1.80 -24.87 15.77
C ALA A 147 -3.24 -25.17 15.32
N GLY A 148 -3.69 -24.53 14.23
CA GLY A 148 -5.05 -24.65 13.70
C GLY A 148 -6.09 -23.73 14.33
N GLU A 149 -5.70 -22.85 15.25
CA GLU A 149 -6.57 -21.82 15.80
C GLU A 149 -6.86 -20.71 14.77
N LYS A 150 -8.07 -20.15 14.84
CA LYS A 150 -8.51 -19.09 13.93
C LYS A 150 -8.56 -17.75 14.63
N CYS A 151 -7.99 -16.73 13.99
CA CYS A 151 -7.87 -15.37 14.49
C CYS A 151 -8.65 -14.38 13.62
N PRO A 152 -9.15 -13.27 14.21
CA PRO A 152 -9.77 -12.18 13.47
C PRO A 152 -8.76 -11.27 12.76
N PHE A 153 -7.46 -11.57 12.89
CA PHE A 153 -6.37 -10.80 12.32
C PHE A 153 -5.43 -11.65 11.46
N LYS A 154 -4.67 -10.98 10.60
CA LYS A 154 -3.56 -11.54 9.82
C LYS A 154 -2.36 -10.58 9.86
N LEU A 155 -1.17 -11.14 10.03
CA LEU A 155 0.08 -10.39 10.02
C LEU A 155 0.63 -10.23 8.60
N TYR A 156 1.26 -9.09 8.35
CA TYR A 156 1.94 -8.75 7.10
C TYR A 156 3.27 -8.05 7.42
N ASP A 157 4.35 -8.48 6.80
CA ASP A 157 5.70 -7.90 6.92
C ASP A 157 6.35 -7.63 5.55
N ASP A 158 5.67 -7.97 4.46
CA ASP A 158 6.12 -7.73 3.09
C ASP A 158 6.45 -6.25 2.85
N ALA A 159 7.44 -6.01 1.98
CA ALA A 159 7.80 -4.66 1.54
C ALA A 159 6.64 -3.93 0.83
N PHE A 160 5.72 -4.67 0.22
CA PHE A 160 4.52 -4.13 -0.42
C PHE A 160 3.30 -4.96 -0.04
N ILE A 161 2.33 -4.31 0.60
CA ILE A 161 1.14 -4.94 1.18
C ILE A 161 -0.09 -4.39 0.45
N GLU A 162 -0.86 -5.29 -0.18
CA GLU A 162 -2.18 -4.98 -0.75
C GLU A 162 -3.27 -5.74 0.01
N VAL A 163 -4.19 -4.99 0.62
CA VAL A 163 -5.31 -5.56 1.39
C VAL A 163 -6.61 -4.86 1.05
N ASN A 164 -7.74 -5.55 1.18
CA ASN A 164 -9.05 -4.90 1.13
C ASN A 164 -9.45 -4.52 2.56
N ALA A 165 -9.24 -3.25 2.91
CA ALA A 165 -9.53 -2.70 4.23
C ALA A 165 -10.56 -1.57 4.13
N ASP A 166 -11.41 -1.42 5.15
CA ASP A 166 -12.29 -0.25 5.30
C ASP A 166 -11.47 0.97 5.76
N TYR A 167 -10.45 0.75 6.60
CA TYR A 167 -9.62 1.79 7.22
C TYR A 167 -8.12 1.51 7.06
N GLY A 168 -7.36 2.54 6.72
CA GLY A 168 -5.89 2.47 6.58
C GLY A 168 -5.14 2.67 7.90
N VAL A 169 -3.81 2.79 7.81
CA VAL A 169 -2.92 2.95 8.98
C VAL A 169 -3.13 4.26 9.73
N ASN A 170 -3.61 5.32 9.05
CA ASN A 170 -3.84 6.65 9.64
C ASN A 170 -5.29 6.91 10.07
N SER A 171 -6.16 5.91 9.93
CA SER A 171 -7.60 6.07 10.13
C SER A 171 -8.07 5.27 11.33
N SER A 172 -8.93 5.82 12.18
CA SER A 172 -9.44 5.09 13.34
C SER A 172 -10.62 4.19 12.97
N LEU A 173 -10.71 3.00 13.58
CA LEU A 173 -11.96 2.23 13.56
C LEU A 173 -13.03 3.01 14.34
N PRO A 174 -14.28 3.05 13.87
CA PRO A 174 -15.33 3.75 14.58
C PRO A 174 -15.71 2.98 15.85
N GLY A 175 -15.94 3.65 16.98
CA GLY A 175 -16.41 2.97 18.19
C GLY A 175 -17.80 2.34 18.05
N THR A 176 -18.62 2.81 17.09
CA THR A 176 -19.91 2.22 16.74
C THR A 176 -20.10 2.21 15.23
N ALA A 177 -20.78 1.19 14.70
CA ALA A 177 -21.06 1.10 13.27
C ALA A 177 -22.56 0.94 12.98
N THR A 178 -23.00 1.55 11.88
CA THR A 178 -24.38 1.43 11.41
C THR A 178 -24.62 0.04 10.83
N ILE A 179 -25.47 -0.74 11.51
CA ILE A 179 -25.96 -2.03 11.01
C ILE A 179 -27.16 -1.77 10.09
N ARG A 180 -27.09 -2.28 8.86
CA ARG A 180 -28.17 -2.14 7.87
C ARG A 180 -29.47 -2.75 8.39
N LYS A 181 -30.61 -2.18 8.01
CA LYS A 181 -31.93 -2.71 8.39
C LYS A 181 -32.06 -4.18 7.94
N GLY A 182 -32.34 -5.08 8.88
CA GLY A 182 -32.45 -6.53 8.63
C GLY A 182 -31.14 -7.31 8.80
N ALA A 183 -29.99 -6.65 8.99
CA ALA A 183 -28.75 -7.31 9.39
C ALA A 183 -28.62 -7.36 10.93
N THR A 184 -27.93 -8.37 11.43
CA THR A 184 -27.65 -8.55 12.87
C THR A 184 -26.27 -8.03 13.27
N TYR A 185 -25.37 -7.88 12.29
CA TYR A 185 -24.02 -7.37 12.49
C TYR A 185 -23.51 -6.62 11.25
N THR A 186 -22.40 -5.90 11.42
CA THR A 186 -21.57 -5.39 10.34
C THR A 186 -20.10 -5.62 10.71
N ILE A 187 -19.24 -5.85 9.72
CA ILE A 187 -17.80 -6.05 9.93
C ILE A 187 -17.09 -4.85 9.35
N LYS A 188 -16.11 -4.32 10.09
CA LYS A 188 -15.15 -3.37 9.58
C LYS A 188 -13.74 -3.93 9.69
N SER A 189 -12.94 -3.61 8.70
CA SER A 189 -11.56 -4.05 8.60
C SER A 189 -10.61 -2.88 8.63
N LYS A 190 -9.49 -3.04 9.34
CA LYS A 190 -8.44 -2.01 9.41
C LYS A 190 -7.07 -2.64 9.27
N LEU A 191 -6.18 -1.91 8.59
CA LEU A 191 -4.74 -2.17 8.65
C LEU A 191 -4.12 -1.31 9.75
N PHE A 192 -3.49 -1.96 10.72
CA PHE A 192 -2.80 -1.35 11.85
C PHE A 192 -1.29 -1.48 11.70
N ARG A 193 -0.55 -0.50 12.23
CA ARG A 193 0.83 -0.74 12.69
C ARG A 193 0.76 -1.66 13.90
N PHE A 194 1.76 -2.52 14.10
CA PHE A 194 1.74 -3.48 15.21
C PHE A 194 1.53 -2.79 16.58
N ASP A 195 2.32 -1.76 16.89
CA ASP A 195 2.23 -1.02 18.16
C ASP A 195 0.86 -0.33 18.35
N ASP A 196 0.25 0.14 17.27
CA ASP A 196 -1.10 0.73 17.31
C ASP A 196 -2.16 -0.33 17.59
N PHE A 197 -1.95 -1.56 17.11
CA PHE A 197 -2.84 -2.69 17.37
C PHE A 197 -2.73 -3.17 18.82
N GLU A 198 -1.52 -3.24 19.39
CA GLU A 198 -1.34 -3.61 20.80
C GLU A 198 -2.04 -2.63 21.74
N LYS A 199 -1.89 -1.32 21.48
CA LYS A 199 -2.60 -0.27 22.23
C LYS A 199 -4.11 -0.45 22.11
N TYR A 200 -4.61 -0.64 20.88
CA TYR A 200 -6.02 -0.85 20.60
C TYR A 200 -6.61 -2.04 21.38
N MET A 201 -5.92 -3.19 21.40
CA MET A 201 -6.37 -4.39 22.11
C MET A 201 -6.25 -4.27 23.64
N SER A 202 -5.44 -3.33 24.15
CA SER A 202 -5.31 -3.07 25.59
C SER A 202 -6.33 -2.07 26.14
N GLU A 203 -6.93 -1.26 25.27
CA GLU A 203 -7.92 -0.24 25.61
C GLU A 203 -9.37 -0.74 25.48
N GLU A 204 -9.60 -1.87 24.78
CA GLU A 204 -10.87 -2.64 24.78
C GLU A 204 -11.06 -3.47 26.06
#